data_AF-A0A4R8ZKR9-F1
#
_entry.id   AF-A0A4R8ZKR9-F1
#
_cell.length_a   1.000
_cell.length_b   1.000
_cell.length_c   1.000
_cell.angle_alpha   90.00
_cell.angle_beta   90.00
_cell.angle_gamma   90.00
#
_symmetry.space_group_name_H-M   'P 1'
#
loop_
_entity.id
_entity.type
_entity.pdbx_description
1 polymer ?
#
loop_
_entity_poly.entity_id
_entity_poly.type
_entity_poly.pdbx_seq_one_letter_code
_entity_poly.pdbx_strand_id
1 'polypeptide(L)'
;MVFVPFPTRVILMAEYGQLLPLWDKSPSPDMWFGPFERGVLGLSKKLETRLVRWNERFETLMGSNLKWLSPKEHLAFVVDGHLLAADAQREFGPRLVVLYVDSDEERCQVPQIGRPKNEAWIAGEADGRVFSPPHPHRKPLWNRCGRCQMLSSRR
;
A
#
# COMPACT_ATOMS: atom_id res chain seq x y z
N MET A 1 -15.68 -19.96 5.27
CA MET A 1 -15.56 -18.73 4.45
C MET A 1 -14.11 -18.34 4.44
N VAL A 2 -13.45 -18.45 3.28
CA VAL A 2 -12.07 -17.98 3.12
C VAL A 2 -12.17 -16.47 2.91
N PHE A 3 -11.67 -15.68 3.85
CA PHE A 3 -11.46 -14.26 3.62
C PHE A 3 -10.42 -14.15 2.52
N VAL A 4 -10.85 -13.85 1.29
CA VAL A 4 -9.92 -13.43 0.25
C VAL A 4 -9.35 -12.10 0.76
N PRO A 5 -8.04 -11.99 1.03
CA PRO A 5 -7.48 -10.75 1.54
C PRO A 5 -7.74 -9.67 0.49
N PHE A 6 -8.60 -8.71 0.82
CA PHE A 6 -8.81 -7.52 0.01
C PHE A 6 -7.49 -6.75 0.00
N PRO A 7 -7.07 -6.16 -1.14
CA PRO A 7 -5.80 -5.47 -1.21
C PRO A 7 -5.74 -4.38 -0.14
N THR A 8 -4.62 -4.33 0.57
CA THR A 8 -4.26 -3.25 1.49
C THR A 8 -3.44 -2.16 0.79
N ARG A 9 -2.83 -2.52 -0.35
CA ARG A 9 -2.08 -1.61 -1.22
C ARG A 9 -2.38 -1.93 -2.67
N VAL A 10 -2.64 -0.90 -3.47
CA VAL A 10 -2.72 -1.02 -4.93
C VAL A 10 -1.70 -0.11 -5.56
N ILE A 11 -1.25 -0.49 -6.74
CA ILE A 11 -0.30 0.27 -7.52
C ILE A 11 -0.87 0.60 -8.90
N LEU A 12 -0.91 1.89 -9.22
CA LEU A 12 -1.24 2.42 -10.54
C LEU A 12 0.02 2.36 -11.40
N MET A 13 -0.07 1.61 -12.49
CA MET A 13 1.04 1.36 -13.41
C MET A 13 0.46 1.19 -14.81
N ALA A 14 1.04 1.90 -15.78
CA ALA A 14 0.66 1.72 -17.17
C ALA A 14 1.02 0.29 -17.62
N GLU A 15 0.10 -0.36 -18.31
CA GLU A 15 0.17 -1.79 -18.64
C GLU A 15 -0.45 -2.03 -20.02
N TYR A 16 -0.10 -3.13 -20.68
CA TYR A 16 -0.79 -3.56 -21.89
C TYR A 16 -2.12 -4.24 -21.56
N GLY A 17 -3.19 -3.82 -22.24
CA GLY A 17 -4.54 -4.36 -22.14
C GLY A 17 -5.62 -3.33 -21.76
N GLN A 18 -6.87 -3.81 -21.73
CA GLN A 18 -8.07 -3.00 -21.48
C GLN A 18 -8.57 -3.05 -20.04
N LEU A 19 -7.84 -3.71 -19.14
CA LEU A 19 -8.17 -3.82 -17.72
C LEU A 19 -7.82 -2.53 -16.97
N LEU A 20 -8.21 -2.43 -15.69
CA LEU A 20 -7.76 -1.30 -14.88
C LEU A 20 -6.24 -1.40 -14.69
N PRO A 21 -5.48 -0.32 -14.91
CA PRO A 21 -4.03 -0.28 -14.69
C PRO A 21 -3.65 -0.29 -13.20
N LEU A 22 -4.37 -1.08 -12.39
CA LEU A 22 -4.22 -1.22 -10.94
C LEU A 22 -3.83 -2.65 -10.61
N TRP A 23 -2.81 -2.79 -9.79
CA TRP A 23 -2.28 -4.08 -9.34
C TRP A 23 -2.23 -4.14 -7.81
N ASP A 24 -2.45 -5.32 -7.24
CA ASP A 24 -2.25 -5.57 -5.81
C ASP A 24 -0.76 -5.57 -5.48
N LYS A 25 -0.40 -4.77 -4.48
CA LYS A 25 0.95 -4.72 -3.88
C LYS A 25 0.88 -4.90 -2.36
N SER A 26 -0.13 -5.60 -1.88
CA SER A 26 -0.25 -5.99 -0.48
C SER A 26 0.96 -6.84 -0.09
N PRO A 27 1.43 -6.75 1.18
CA PRO A 27 2.50 -7.60 1.68
C PRO A 27 2.01 -9.04 1.83
N SER A 28 1.89 -9.73 0.71
CA SER A 28 1.74 -11.19 0.60
C SER A 28 3.08 -11.75 0.15
N PRO A 29 3.57 -12.85 0.73
CA PRO A 29 4.93 -13.31 0.52
C PRO A 29 5.28 -13.62 -0.95
N ASP A 30 4.32 -13.95 -1.83
CA ASP A 30 4.66 -14.54 -3.14
C ASP A 30 3.78 -14.11 -4.34
N MET A 31 2.95 -13.05 -4.26
CA MET A 31 2.05 -12.75 -5.38
C MET A 31 1.71 -11.28 -5.56
N TRP A 32 2.08 -10.72 -6.71
CA TRP A 32 1.44 -9.51 -7.26
C TRP A 32 0.23 -9.98 -8.06
N PHE A 33 -0.93 -9.37 -7.82
CA PHE A 33 -2.18 -9.78 -8.47
C PHE A 33 -2.77 -8.60 -9.24
N GLY A 34 -2.94 -8.75 -10.54
CA GLY A 34 -3.48 -7.71 -11.41
C GLY A 34 -3.17 -7.98 -12.88
N PRO A 35 -3.59 -7.09 -13.79
CA PRO A 35 -4.41 -5.90 -13.55
C PRO A 35 -5.85 -6.26 -13.15
N PHE A 36 -6.52 -5.41 -12.36
CA PHE A 36 -7.88 -5.68 -11.88
C PHE A 36 -8.97 -5.44 -12.95
N GLU A 37 -10.06 -6.21 -12.87
CA GLU A 37 -11.29 -5.93 -13.62
C GLU A 37 -12.05 -4.73 -13.03
N ARG A 38 -12.87 -4.09 -13.88
CA ARG A 38 -13.76 -3.00 -13.47
C ARG A 38 -14.80 -3.51 -12.47
N GLY A 39 -15.18 -2.67 -11.52
CA GLY A 39 -16.16 -2.98 -10.47
C GLY A 39 -15.62 -3.81 -9.31
N VAL A 40 -14.47 -4.49 -9.44
CA VAL A 40 -13.91 -5.34 -8.38
C VAL A 40 -13.45 -4.52 -7.18
N LEU A 41 -12.88 -3.34 -7.43
CA LEU A 41 -12.30 -2.50 -6.38
C LEU A 41 -13.30 -1.51 -5.76
N GLY A 42 -14.54 -1.44 -6.27
CA GLY A 42 -15.56 -0.53 -5.78
C GLY A 42 -15.29 0.96 -6.10
N LEU A 43 -14.47 1.24 -7.12
CA LEU A 43 -14.27 2.60 -7.63
C LEU A 43 -15.49 3.09 -8.41
N SER A 44 -15.63 4.40 -8.53
CA SER A 44 -16.65 5.01 -9.36
C SER A 44 -16.41 4.67 -10.84
N LYS A 45 -17.49 4.38 -11.58
CA LYS A 45 -17.43 4.15 -13.04
C LYS A 45 -16.72 5.27 -13.79
N LYS A 46 -16.85 6.51 -13.28
CA LYS A 46 -16.19 7.70 -13.84
C LYS A 46 -14.67 7.59 -13.70
N LEU A 47 -14.16 7.28 -12.51
CA LEU A 47 -12.73 7.13 -12.27
C LEU A 47 -12.17 5.93 -13.04
N GLU A 48 -12.86 4.79 -13.01
CA GLU A 48 -12.47 3.61 -13.80
C GLU A 48 -12.35 3.92 -15.29
N THR A 49 -13.25 4.74 -15.85
CA THR A 49 -13.19 5.15 -17.26
C THR A 49 -11.98 6.03 -17.54
N ARG A 50 -11.62 6.92 -16.60
CA ARG A 50 -10.44 7.78 -16.74
C ARG A 50 -9.15 6.96 -16.66
N LEU A 51 -9.08 5.98 -15.76
CA LEU A 51 -7.94 5.08 -15.61
C LEU A 51 -7.71 4.26 -16.90
N VAL A 52 -8.76 3.66 -17.46
CA VAL A 52 -8.67 2.91 -18.72
C VAL A 52 -8.20 3.82 -19.86
N ARG A 53 -8.79 5.01 -20.03
CA ARG A 53 -8.38 5.95 -21.08
C ARG A 53 -6.94 6.42 -20.94
N TRP A 54 -6.47 6.63 -19.71
CA TRP A 54 -5.07 6.96 -19.46
C TRP A 54 -4.15 5.81 -19.90
N ASN A 55 -4.54 4.56 -19.64
CA ASN A 55 -3.80 3.37 -20.08
C ASN A 55 -3.83 3.17 -21.60
N GLU A 56 -4.97 3.36 -22.26
CA GLU A 56 -5.09 3.32 -23.72
C GLU A 56 -4.18 4.35 -24.40
N ARG A 57 -4.02 5.52 -23.79
CA ARG A 57 -3.10 6.55 -24.27
C ARG A 57 -1.64 6.10 -24.15
N PHE A 58 -1.28 5.35 -23.10
CA PHE A 58 0.04 4.72 -23.00
C PHE A 58 0.28 3.75 -24.15
N GLU A 59 -0.66 2.83 -24.41
CA GLU A 59 -0.52 1.87 -25.51
C GLU A 59 -0.38 2.57 -26.87
N THR A 60 -1.21 3.59 -27.12
CA THR A 60 -1.16 4.37 -28.36
C THR A 60 0.18 5.07 -28.55
N LEU A 61 0.75 5.63 -27.48
CA LEU A 61 2.02 6.36 -27.52
C LEU A 61 3.23 5.43 -27.58
N MET A 62 3.16 4.26 -26.94
CA MET A 62 4.28 3.32 -26.87
C MET A 62 4.35 2.39 -28.08
N GLY A 63 3.23 2.17 -28.77
CA GLY A 63 3.14 1.56 -30.10
C GLY A 63 4.10 0.38 -30.29
N SER A 64 5.08 0.54 -31.19
CA SER A 64 6.08 -0.49 -31.52
C SER A 64 7.52 -0.15 -31.09
N ASN A 65 7.80 1.11 -30.72
CA ASN A 65 9.17 1.58 -30.48
C ASN A 65 9.48 1.90 -28.99
N LEU A 66 8.50 1.73 -28.10
CA LEU A 66 8.66 1.91 -26.64
C LEU A 66 9.28 3.26 -26.26
N LYS A 67 8.98 4.33 -27.03
CA LYS A 67 9.56 5.67 -26.83
C LYS A 67 8.48 6.73 -26.89
N TRP A 68 8.52 7.63 -25.90
CA TRP A 68 7.73 8.85 -25.91
C TRP A 68 8.10 9.73 -27.10
N LEU A 69 7.09 10.30 -27.75
CA LEU A 69 7.26 11.21 -28.88
C LEU A 69 8.04 12.49 -28.50
N SER A 70 7.87 12.96 -27.25
CA SER A 70 8.63 14.06 -26.68
C SER A 70 8.72 13.99 -25.15
N PRO A 71 9.71 14.66 -24.52
CA PRO A 71 9.77 14.79 -23.06
C PRO A 71 8.54 15.49 -22.47
N LYS A 72 7.91 16.41 -23.22
CA LYS A 72 6.71 17.13 -22.79
C LYS A 72 5.50 16.20 -22.68
N GLU A 73 5.32 15.30 -23.64
CA GLU A 73 4.24 14.31 -23.59
C GLU A 73 4.46 13.28 -22.49
N HIS A 74 5.71 12.86 -22.28
CA HIS A 74 6.04 12.00 -21.14
C HIS A 74 5.67 12.67 -19.81
N LEU A 75 6.07 13.93 -19.61
CA LEU A 75 5.75 14.67 -18.40
C LEU A 75 4.23 14.83 -18.22
N ALA A 76 3.50 15.17 -19.28
CA ALA A 76 2.04 15.29 -19.22
C ALA A 76 1.38 13.95 -18.84
N PHE A 77 1.87 12.84 -19.39
CA PHE A 77 1.39 11.51 -19.06
C PHE A 77 1.61 11.16 -17.58
N VAL A 78 2.80 11.45 -17.06
CA VAL A 78 3.18 11.26 -15.65
C VAL A 78 2.33 12.09 -14.70
N VAL A 79 2.14 13.38 -15.00
CA VAL A 79 1.30 14.28 -14.21
C VAL A 79 -0.14 13.74 -14.15
N ASP A 80 -0.69 13.31 -15.27
CA ASP A 80 -2.03 12.72 -15.30
C ASP A 80 -2.10 11.43 -14.45
N GLY A 81 -1.06 10.61 -14.48
CA GLY A 81 -0.94 9.40 -13.65
C GLY A 81 -0.98 9.71 -12.15
N HIS A 82 -0.21 10.71 -11.70
CA HIS A 82 -0.25 11.17 -10.32
C HIS A 82 -1.62 11.72 -9.89
N LEU A 83 -2.28 12.50 -10.76
CA LEU A 83 -3.62 13.01 -10.48
C LEU A 83 -4.65 11.88 -10.37
N LEU A 84 -4.54 10.85 -11.21
CA LEU A 84 -5.40 9.67 -11.14
C LEU A 84 -5.15 8.85 -9.87
N ALA A 85 -3.89 8.67 -9.47
CA ALA A 85 -3.56 8.01 -8.20
C ALA A 85 -4.14 8.76 -7.00
N ALA A 86 -4.07 10.10 -7.00
CA ALA A 86 -4.66 10.92 -5.96
C ALA A 86 -6.20 10.82 -5.92
N ASP A 87 -6.87 10.81 -7.08
CA ASP A 87 -8.31 10.61 -7.17
C ASP A 87 -8.73 9.21 -6.70
N ALA A 88 -7.97 8.16 -7.04
CA ALA A 88 -8.18 6.81 -6.52
C ALA A 88 -7.99 6.75 -5.00
N GLN A 89 -6.95 7.39 -4.46
CA GLN A 89 -6.71 7.45 -3.02
C GLN A 89 -7.88 8.11 -2.27
N ARG A 90 -8.50 9.14 -2.86
CA ARG A 90 -9.70 9.79 -2.29
C ARG A 90 -10.91 8.86 -2.27
N GLU A 91 -11.15 8.09 -3.34
CA GLU A 91 -12.28 7.17 -3.40
C GLU A 91 -12.09 5.95 -2.47
N PHE A 92 -10.89 5.40 -2.39
CA PHE A 92 -10.59 4.32 -1.44
C PHE A 92 -10.57 4.78 0.02
N GLY A 93 -10.27 6.06 0.25
CA GLY A 93 -10.07 6.60 1.57
C GLY A 93 -8.91 5.89 2.30
N PRO A 94 -8.93 5.82 3.65
CA PRO A 94 -7.82 5.26 4.43
C PRO A 94 -7.73 3.73 4.40
N ARG A 95 -8.66 3.05 3.71
CA ARG A 95 -8.72 1.57 3.69
C ARG A 95 -7.59 0.96 2.86
N LEU A 96 -7.07 1.73 1.91
CA LEU A 96 -6.14 1.26 0.89
C LEU A 96 -5.12 2.35 0.61
N VAL A 97 -3.86 1.96 0.47
CA VAL A 97 -2.81 2.86 -0.01
C VAL A 97 -2.69 2.71 -1.53
N VAL A 98 -2.82 3.82 -2.24
CA VAL A 98 -2.55 3.88 -3.69
C VAL A 98 -1.14 4.38 -3.92
N LEU A 99 -0.36 3.59 -4.65
CA LEU A 99 0.98 3.95 -5.12
C LEU A 99 0.91 4.22 -6.63
N TYR A 100 1.76 5.11 -7.12
CA TYR A 100 1.95 5.30 -8.56
C TYR A 100 3.38 4.88 -8.90
N VAL A 101 3.56 3.92 -9.82
CA VAL A 101 4.89 3.64 -10.39
C VAL A 101 5.14 4.72 -11.41
N ASP A 102 5.64 5.84 -10.93
CA ASP A 102 6.59 6.56 -11.76
C ASP A 102 7.93 5.86 -11.59
N SER A 103 8.75 5.84 -12.63
CA SER A 103 9.94 4.99 -12.77
C SER A 103 11.12 5.41 -11.88
N ASP A 104 10.85 5.76 -10.62
CA ASP A 104 11.81 6.20 -9.61
C ASP A 104 11.57 5.41 -8.31
N GLU A 105 12.22 4.25 -8.23
CA GLU A 105 12.14 3.35 -7.08
C GLU A 105 12.55 4.03 -5.77
N GLU A 106 13.42 5.06 -5.82
CA GLU A 106 13.84 5.81 -4.65
C GLU A 106 12.72 6.69 -4.08
N ARG A 107 11.89 7.29 -4.93
CA ARG A 107 10.73 8.11 -4.50
C ARG A 107 9.51 7.30 -4.09
N CYS A 108 9.38 6.08 -4.61
CA CYS A 108 8.30 5.16 -4.24
C CYS A 108 8.53 4.45 -2.90
N GLN A 109 9.69 4.64 -2.28
CA GLN A 109 9.93 4.19 -0.91
C GLN A 109 9.06 5.04 0.02
N VAL A 110 8.05 4.40 0.64
CA VAL A 110 7.43 4.99 1.85
C VAL A 110 8.60 5.26 2.78
N PRO A 111 8.77 6.49 3.31
CA PRO A 111 9.78 6.75 4.31
C PRO A 111 9.61 5.66 5.35
N GLN A 112 10.62 4.82 5.51
CA GLN A 112 10.75 4.04 6.72
C GLN A 112 10.84 5.14 7.78
N ILE A 113 9.71 5.50 8.39
CA ILE A 113 9.70 6.20 9.66
C ILE A 113 10.32 5.15 10.55
N GLY A 114 11.65 5.13 10.56
CA GLY A 114 12.44 4.38 11.51
C GLY A 114 11.84 4.84 12.80
N ARG A 115 11.08 3.97 13.45
CA ARG A 115 10.58 4.19 14.79
C ARG A 115 11.82 4.67 15.53
N PRO A 116 11.92 5.95 15.93
CA PRO A 116 13.15 6.41 16.51
C PRO A 116 13.35 5.53 17.72
N LYS A 117 14.38 4.69 17.66
CA LYS A 117 14.93 4.11 18.87
C LYS A 117 15.23 5.36 19.68
N ASN A 118 14.50 5.52 20.79
CA ASN A 118 14.74 6.53 21.83
C ASN A 118 14.46 8.02 21.52
N GLU A 119 13.42 8.36 20.76
CA GLU A 119 12.81 9.71 20.89
C GLU A 119 11.33 9.60 21.26
N ALA A 120 11.02 10.10 22.46
CA ALA A 120 9.66 10.28 22.92
C ALA A 120 9.01 11.38 22.08
N TRP A 121 8.06 11.00 21.23
CA TRP A 121 7.22 11.94 20.51
C TRP A 121 6.43 12.79 21.51
N ILE A 122 6.77 14.08 21.63
CA ILE A 122 5.92 15.06 22.31
C ILE A 122 4.93 15.57 21.27
N ALA A 123 3.68 15.12 21.35
CA ALA A 123 2.59 15.78 20.65
C ALA A 123 2.47 17.19 21.23
N GLY A 124 2.77 18.21 20.43
CA GLY A 124 2.61 19.60 20.82
C GLY A 124 1.14 19.96 20.94
N GLU A 125 0.55 19.76 22.12
CA GLU A 125 -0.56 20.61 22.55
C GLU A 125 0.03 21.97 22.96
N ALA A 126 -0.55 23.05 22.47
CA ALA A 126 -0.09 24.43 22.64
C ALA A 126 -0.16 24.96 24.10
N ASP A 127 -0.26 24.08 25.10
CA ASP A 127 -0.46 24.44 26.51
C ASP A 127 0.52 23.75 27.48
N GLY A 128 1.65 23.25 26.95
CA GLY A 128 2.79 22.79 27.78
C GLY A 128 2.52 21.58 28.68
N ARG A 129 1.37 20.92 28.56
CA ARG A 129 1.07 19.68 29.28
C ARG A 129 1.55 18.49 28.47
N VAL A 130 2.61 17.85 28.94
CA VAL A 130 3.12 16.59 28.38
C VAL A 130 2.14 15.47 28.73
N PHE A 131 1.46 14.93 27.74
CA PHE A 131 0.63 13.73 27.91
C PHE A 131 1.53 12.53 28.24
N SER A 132 1.40 12.00 29.46
CA SER A 132 2.06 10.75 29.87
C SER A 132 1.02 9.63 29.86
N PRO A 133 1.05 8.68 28.89
CA PRO A 133 0.16 7.54 28.93
C PRO A 133 0.47 6.69 30.18
N PRO A 134 -0.55 6.13 30.85
CA PRO A 134 -0.33 5.23 31.97
C PRO A 134 0.48 4.03 31.51
N HIS A 135 1.60 3.77 32.20
CA HIS A 135 2.42 2.60 31.94
C HIS A 135 1.55 1.35 32.09
N PRO A 136 1.50 0.43 31.11
CA PRO A 136 0.87 -0.86 31.32
C PRO A 136 1.62 -1.57 32.44
N HIS A 137 0.91 -1.89 33.52
CA HIS A 137 1.44 -2.67 34.63
C HIS A 137 2.17 -3.90 34.09
N ARG A 138 3.48 -4.00 34.37
CA ARG A 138 4.25 -5.24 34.16
C ARG A 138 3.57 -6.35 34.94
N LYS A 139 2.87 -7.25 34.25
CA LYS A 139 2.43 -8.51 34.85
C LYS A 139 3.68 -9.36 35.12
N PRO A 140 3.87 -9.91 36.34
CA PRO A 140 4.98 -10.80 36.61
C PRO A 140 4.81 -12.09 35.79
N LEU A 141 5.91 -12.58 35.19
CA LEU A 141 5.99 -13.90 34.56
C LEU A 141 5.65 -14.95 35.62
N TRP A 142 4.43 -15.49 35.56
CA TRP A 142 4.08 -16.74 36.24
C TRP A 142 4.49 -17.90 35.34
N ASN A 143 5.60 -18.54 35.70
CA ASN A 143 5.96 -19.87 35.25
C ASN A 143 5.07 -20.90 35.96
N ARG A 144 4.28 -21.68 35.19
CA ARG A 144 3.63 -22.99 35.46
C ARG A 144 2.44 -23.10 34.50
N CYS A 145 2.10 -24.18 33.82
CA CYS A 145 2.35 -25.62 33.87
C CYS A 145 2.08 -26.13 32.43
N GLY A 146 2.54 -27.26 31.93
CA GLY A 146 3.30 -28.35 32.55
C GLY A 146 3.30 -29.54 31.58
N ARG A 147 4.12 -30.54 31.90
CA ARG A 147 3.81 -31.91 31.50
C ARG A 147 4.32 -32.85 32.58
N CYS A 148 3.37 -33.60 33.14
CA CYS A 148 3.58 -34.68 34.08
C CYS A 148 4.33 -35.84 33.43
N GLN A 149 5.21 -36.49 34.19
CA GLN A 149 5.42 -37.94 34.27
C GLN A 149 6.37 -38.18 35.46
N MET A 150 5.86 -38.59 36.62
CA MET A 150 5.87 -39.98 37.10
C MET A 150 7.20 -40.70 36.80
N LEU A 151 8.03 -40.92 37.83
CA LEU A 151 8.39 -42.26 38.35
C LEU A 151 9.55 -42.23 39.35
N SER A 152 9.26 -42.79 40.53
CA SER A 152 10.12 -43.69 41.33
C SER A 152 11.42 -43.20 41.95
N SER A 153 11.38 -43.17 43.29
CA SER A 153 12.40 -43.55 44.27
C SER A 153 13.48 -44.54 43.80
N ARG A 154 14.74 -44.29 44.22
CA ARG A 154 15.88 -45.19 44.57
C ARG A 154 17.16 -44.31 44.49
N ARG A 155 18.06 -44.17 45.47
CA ARG A 155 18.28 -44.70 46.82
C ARG A 155 18.89 -43.58 47.65
#